data_AF-A0A914D937-F1
#
_entry.id   AF-A0A914D937-F1
#
_cell.length_a   1.000
_cell.length_b   1.000
_cell.length_c   1.000
_cell.angle_alpha   90.00
_cell.angle_beta   90.00
_cell.angle_gamma   90.00
#
_symmetry.space_group_name_H-M   'P 1'
#
loop_
_entity.id
_entity.type
_entity.pdbx_description
1 polymer ?
#
loop_
_entity_poly.entity_id
_entity_poly.type
_entity_poly.pdbx_seq_one_letter_code
_entity_poly.pdbx_strand_id
1 'polypeptide(L)'
;MDGQLVAVHSVFDNKLLVQLAGKQFQNVNGWWLGGNLTQNGWQWVDGSKFDYNNWESGEPLYGNSLIQLPVVGQWKSVNGNNTYPFICEIPQINTAIPPTKCDDQWLYDADTKKCFFVVFFNRIYRAFILVCNINVFSRSRIPYNEF
;
A
#
# COMPACT_ATOMS: atom_id res chain seq x y z
N MET A 1 7.14 12.14 -9.37
CA MET A 1 5.93 11.35 -9.63
C MET A 1 5.05 11.47 -8.40
N ASP A 2 3.75 11.68 -8.57
CA ASP A 2 2.80 11.76 -7.44
C ASP A 2 2.33 10.33 -7.12
N GLY A 3 2.82 9.76 -6.02
CA GLY A 3 2.46 8.41 -5.58
C GLY A 3 1.17 8.39 -4.76
N GLN A 4 0.52 7.25 -4.73
CA GLN A 4 -0.74 7.02 -4.01
C GLN A 4 -0.62 5.81 -3.08
N LEU A 5 -1.62 5.57 -2.23
CA LEU A 5 -1.66 4.32 -1.46
C LEU A 5 -1.99 3.14 -2.36
N VAL A 6 -1.37 2.01 -2.04
CA VAL A 6 -1.48 0.81 -2.87
C VAL A 6 -2.91 0.28 -2.98
N ALA A 7 -3.31 -0.04 -4.20
CA ALA A 7 -4.47 -0.86 -4.52
C ALA A 7 -4.06 -2.32 -4.77
N VAL A 8 -4.91 -3.27 -4.33
CA VAL A 8 -4.63 -4.71 -4.42
C VAL A 8 -5.63 -5.35 -5.37
N HIS A 9 -5.15 -5.91 -6.47
CA HIS A 9 -5.99 -6.51 -7.52
C HIS A 9 -5.78 -8.02 -7.69
N SER A 10 -4.83 -8.59 -6.97
CA SER A 10 -4.52 -10.01 -7.12
C SER A 10 -3.87 -10.60 -5.89
N VAL A 11 -3.81 -11.93 -5.86
CA VAL A 11 -3.00 -12.67 -4.88
C VAL A 11 -1.51 -12.33 -4.98
N PHE A 12 -1.02 -11.96 -6.18
CA PHE A 12 0.38 -11.56 -6.38
C PHE A 12 0.66 -10.22 -5.72
N ASP A 13 -0.21 -9.22 -5.94
CA ASP A 13 -0.17 -7.93 -5.25
C ASP A 13 -0.15 -8.15 -3.74
N ASN A 14 -1.11 -8.92 -3.21
CA ASN A 14 -1.22 -9.14 -1.77
C ASN A 14 0.03 -9.83 -1.19
N LYS A 15 0.52 -10.88 -1.85
CA LYS A 15 1.71 -11.62 -1.42
C LYS A 15 2.95 -10.73 -1.42
N LEU A 16 3.14 -9.92 -2.46
CA LEU A 16 4.23 -8.96 -2.54
C LEU A 16 4.16 -7.97 -1.39
N LEU A 17 3.00 -7.38 -1.13
CA LEU A 17 2.82 -6.41 -0.05
C LEU A 17 3.10 -7.03 1.32
N VAL A 18 2.68 -8.27 1.55
CA VAL A 18 3.03 -9.02 2.77
C VAL A 18 4.53 -9.23 2.90
N GLN A 19 5.24 -9.54 1.80
CA GLN A 19 6.69 -9.71 1.81
C GLN A 19 7.42 -8.38 2.09
N LEU A 20 6.98 -7.30 1.45
CA LEU A 20 7.53 -5.96 1.64
C LEU A 20 7.29 -5.46 3.08
N ALA A 21 6.09 -5.71 3.61
CA ALA A 21 5.71 -5.39 4.97
C ALA A 21 6.49 -6.23 6.02
N GLY A 22 6.45 -7.56 5.87
CA GLY A 22 6.96 -8.50 6.87
C GLY A 22 8.48 -8.53 7.01
N LYS A 23 9.23 -8.11 5.98
CA LYS A 23 10.69 -8.12 6.00
C LYS A 23 11.30 -6.97 6.81
N GLN A 24 10.55 -5.90 7.11
CA GLN A 24 11.17 -4.62 7.51
C GLN A 24 10.96 -4.23 8.98
N PHE A 25 9.98 -4.79 9.70
CA PHE A 25 9.78 -4.54 11.14
C PHE A 25 9.17 -5.75 11.88
N GLN A 26 9.81 -6.18 12.97
CA GLN A 26 9.29 -7.27 13.84
C GLN A 26 8.17 -6.83 14.81
N ASN A 27 7.86 -5.53 14.89
CA ASN A 27 6.93 -4.95 15.87
C ASN A 27 5.81 -4.08 15.24
N VAL A 28 5.42 -4.35 13.99
CA VAL A 28 4.34 -3.63 13.31
C VAL A 28 3.12 -4.55 13.14
N ASN A 29 1.96 -4.06 13.56
CA ASN A 29 0.71 -4.83 13.55
C ASN A 29 -0.02 -4.79 12.20
N GLY A 30 0.46 -4.00 11.25
CA GLY A 30 -0.02 -3.93 9.86
C GLY A 30 0.30 -2.61 9.19
N TRP A 31 -0.06 -2.49 7.91
CA TRP A 31 0.20 -1.35 7.03
C TRP A 31 -1.11 -0.80 6.48
N TRP A 32 -1.12 0.49 6.15
CA TRP A 32 -2.22 1.10 5.42
C TRP A 32 -2.27 0.62 3.97
N LEU A 33 -3.46 0.21 3.51
CA LEU A 33 -3.77 0.05 2.09
C LEU A 33 -4.63 1.24 1.61
N GLY A 34 -4.71 1.42 0.30
CA GLY A 34 -5.48 2.50 -0.33
C GLY A 34 -7.00 2.30 -0.33
N GLY A 35 -7.54 1.36 0.45
CA GLY A 35 -8.96 1.05 0.44
C GLY A 35 -9.75 1.90 1.42
N ASN A 36 -10.89 2.44 0.98
CA ASN A 36 -11.82 3.15 1.84
C ASN A 36 -13.29 2.80 1.53
N LEU A 37 -14.13 2.82 2.57
CA LEU A 37 -15.56 2.62 2.44
C LEU A 37 -16.26 3.94 2.07
N THR A 38 -17.08 3.90 1.03
CA THR A 38 -17.92 5.02 0.58
C THR A 38 -19.40 4.63 0.60
N GLN A 39 -20.29 5.56 0.23
CA GLN A 39 -21.71 5.26 0.03
C GLN A 39 -21.97 4.19 -1.03
N ASN A 40 -21.03 4.02 -1.97
CA ASN A 40 -21.11 3.05 -3.06
C ASN A 40 -20.34 1.75 -2.76
N GLY A 41 -19.93 1.53 -1.51
CA GLY A 41 -19.10 0.40 -1.09
C GLY A 41 -17.60 0.72 -1.05
N TRP A 42 -16.79 -0.33 -0.97
CA TRP A 42 -15.33 -0.23 -0.90
C TRP A 42 -14.74 0.21 -2.24
N GLN A 43 -13.79 1.13 -2.18
CA GLN A 43 -13.09 1.68 -3.34
C GLN A 43 -11.59 1.82 -3.03
N TRP A 44 -10.78 1.82 -4.08
CA TRP A 44 -9.36 2.17 -3.99
C TRP A 44 -9.18 3.67 -4.25
N VAL A 45 -8.27 4.33 -3.53
CA VAL A 45 -7.98 5.77 -3.68
C VAL A 45 -7.44 6.15 -5.06
N ASP A 46 -6.95 5.18 -5.83
CA ASP A 46 -6.48 5.36 -7.20
C ASP A 46 -7.60 5.34 -8.25
N GLY A 47 -8.84 5.07 -7.82
CA GLY A 47 -10.01 4.97 -8.69
C GLY A 47 -10.12 3.66 -9.48
N SER A 48 -9.21 2.70 -9.27
CA SER A 48 -9.30 1.36 -9.84
C SER A 48 -10.48 0.57 -9.24
N LYS A 49 -10.86 -0.52 -9.90
CA LYS A 49 -11.98 -1.35 -9.43
C LYS A 49 -11.59 -2.09 -8.15
N PHE A 50 -12.51 -2.15 -7.20
CA PHE A 50 -12.40 -3.02 -6.03
C PHE A 50 -12.80 -4.45 -6.42
N ASP A 51 -11.92 -5.15 -7.16
CA ASP A 51 -12.18 -6.42 -7.84
C ASP A 51 -11.49 -7.64 -7.22
N TYR A 52 -10.65 -7.42 -6.22
CA TYR A 52 -10.01 -8.45 -5.42
C TYR A 52 -10.38 -8.29 -3.96
N ASN A 53 -10.58 -9.42 -3.28
CA ASN A 53 -10.98 -9.46 -1.89
C ASN A 53 -10.11 -10.44 -1.11
N ASN A 54 -9.51 -9.96 -0.03
CA ASN A 54 -8.75 -10.78 0.90
C ASN A 54 -9.03 -10.45 2.37
N TRP A 55 -10.28 -10.08 2.69
CA TRP A 55 -10.72 -9.88 4.08
C TRP A 55 -10.45 -11.10 4.96
N GLU A 56 -10.04 -10.84 6.21
CA GLU A 56 -10.04 -11.83 7.27
C GLU A 56 -11.49 -12.28 7.57
N SER A 57 -11.65 -13.52 8.04
CA SER A 57 -12.97 -14.04 8.39
C SER A 57 -13.64 -13.16 9.44
N GLY A 58 -14.82 -12.60 9.12
CA GLY A 58 -15.57 -11.71 10.01
C GLY A 58 -15.36 -10.21 9.73
N GLU A 59 -14.48 -9.87 8.79
CA GLU A 59 -14.30 -8.50 8.28
C GLU A 59 -15.13 -8.28 7.00
N PRO A 60 -15.47 -7.02 6.65
CA PRO A 60 -15.24 -5.79 7.41
C PRO A 60 -16.20 -5.62 8.61
N LEU A 61 -15.72 -4.99 9.67
CA LEU A 61 -16.49 -4.63 10.87
C LEU A 61 -17.28 -3.32 10.68
N TYR A 62 -18.45 -3.25 11.31
CA TYR A 62 -19.30 -2.05 11.29
C TYR A 62 -18.60 -0.84 11.93
N GLY A 63 -18.69 0.32 11.30
CA GLY A 63 -18.10 1.57 11.77
C GLY A 63 -16.64 1.80 11.36
N ASN A 64 -15.98 0.80 10.76
CA ASN A 64 -14.67 0.94 10.16
C ASN A 64 -14.79 1.27 8.66
N SER A 65 -13.88 2.09 8.16
CA SER A 65 -13.97 2.64 6.80
C SER A 65 -12.66 2.63 6.03
N LEU A 66 -11.62 2.00 6.57
CA LEU A 66 -10.29 1.92 5.98
C LEU A 66 -9.75 0.48 6.06
N ILE A 67 -8.74 0.17 5.24
CA ILE A 67 -8.15 -1.17 5.17
C ILE A 67 -6.73 -1.19 5.74
N GLN A 68 -6.49 -2.14 6.63
CA GLN A 68 -5.19 -2.51 7.14
C GLN A 68 -4.75 -3.86 6.53
N LEU A 69 -3.48 -3.99 6.15
CA LEU A 69 -2.82 -5.25 5.81
C LEU A 69 -1.92 -5.71 6.98
N PRO A 70 -2.31 -6.71 7.78
CA PRO A 70 -1.46 -7.33 8.78
C PRO A 70 -0.38 -8.22 8.14
N VAL A 71 0.63 -8.62 8.93
CA VAL A 71 1.71 -9.54 8.50
C VAL A 71 1.17 -10.90 8.03
N VAL A 72 0.05 -11.36 8.58
CA VAL A 72 -0.60 -12.61 8.16
C VAL A 72 -1.25 -12.52 6.78
N GLY A 73 -1.41 -11.31 6.24
CA GLY A 73 -1.83 -11.06 4.87
C GLY A 73 -3.32 -10.96 4.62
N GLN A 74 -4.19 -11.27 5.59
CA GLN A 74 -5.64 -11.11 5.48
C GLN A 74 -6.07 -9.73 6.01
N TRP A 75 -6.86 -9.00 5.22
CA TRP A 75 -7.18 -7.61 5.50
C TRP A 75 -8.12 -7.45 6.70
N LYS A 76 -7.91 -6.37 7.45
CA LYS A 76 -8.83 -5.94 8.51
C LYS A 76 -9.37 -4.56 8.21
N SER A 77 -10.63 -4.33 8.55
CA SER A 77 -11.18 -2.98 8.52
C SER A 77 -10.77 -2.25 9.79
N VAL A 78 -10.44 -0.96 9.69
CA VAL A 78 -10.00 -0.16 10.83
C VAL A 78 -10.54 1.28 10.74
N ASN A 79 -10.48 1.99 11.87
CA ASN A 79 -10.77 3.42 11.92
C ASN A 79 -9.54 4.25 11.52
N GLY A 80 -9.76 5.51 11.11
CA GLY A 80 -8.69 6.41 10.66
C GLY A 80 -7.81 7.05 11.73
N ASN A 81 -8.07 6.77 13.02
CA ASN A 81 -7.29 7.30 14.14
C ASN A 81 -6.13 6.39 14.53
N ASN A 82 -6.12 5.13 14.05
CA ASN A 82 -4.98 4.25 14.20
C ASN A 82 -3.74 4.82 13.50
N THR A 83 -2.56 4.34 13.87
CA THR A 83 -1.31 4.71 13.19
C THR A 83 -0.60 3.46 12.68
N TYR A 84 -0.34 3.43 11.38
CA TYR A 84 0.37 2.36 10.70
C TYR A 84 1.39 2.97 9.72
N PRO A 85 2.42 2.22 9.29
CA PRO A 85 3.21 2.59 8.14
C PRO A 85 2.39 2.49 6.85
N PHE A 86 2.92 3.02 5.75
CA PHE A 86 2.24 3.04 4.46
C PHE A 86 3.03 2.24 3.42
N ILE A 87 2.29 1.67 2.47
CA ILE A 87 2.86 1.19 1.21
C ILE A 87 2.29 2.07 0.11
N CYS A 88 3.15 2.81 -0.57
CA CYS A 88 2.81 3.65 -1.69
C CYS A 88 3.06 2.90 -3.00
N GLU A 89 2.26 3.18 -4.02
CA GLU A 89 2.50 2.78 -5.39
C GLU A 89 2.55 4.01 -6.29
N ILE A 90 3.34 3.96 -7.37
CA ILE A 90 3.20 4.94 -8.45
C ILE A 90 2.07 4.43 -9.36
N PRO A 91 1.03 5.24 -9.64
CA PRO A 91 0.04 4.89 -10.64
C PRO A 91 0.75 4.68 -11.98
N GLN A 92 0.39 3.62 -12.71
CA GLN A 92 0.80 3.51 -14.12
C GLN A 92 0.18 4.69 -14.86
N ILE A 93 0.94 5.80 -15.00
CA ILE A 93 0.61 6.84 -15.95
C ILE A 93 0.50 6.12 -17.29
N ASN A 94 -0.55 6.40 -18.06
CA ASN A 94 -0.82 5.81 -19.38
C ASN A 94 0.30 6.10 -20.39
N THR A 95 1.52 5.63 -20.13
CA THR A 95 2.62 5.57 -21.06
C THR A 95 2.47 4.26 -21.79
N ALA A 96 2.41 4.30 -23.12
CA ALA A 96 2.31 3.12 -23.98
C ALA A 96 3.47 2.10 -23.81
N ILE A 97 4.46 2.45 -22.99
CA ILE A 97 5.62 1.64 -22.62
C ILE A 97 5.50 1.34 -21.13
N PRO A 98 5.34 0.06 -20.73
CA PRO A 98 5.45 -0.33 -19.32
C PRO A 98 6.83 0.09 -18.81
N PRO A 99 6.95 0.68 -17.60
CA PRO A 99 8.26 1.03 -17.06
C PRO A 99 9.10 -0.25 -16.95
N THR A 100 10.18 -0.36 -17.73
CA THR A 100 11.14 -1.48 -17.61
C THR A 100 12.01 -1.35 -16.36
N LYS A 101 12.02 -0.16 -15.76
CA LYS A 101 12.61 0.19 -14.46
C LYS A 101 11.76 1.30 -13.84
N CYS A 102 11.59 1.28 -12.51
CA CYS A 102 11.09 2.43 -11.77
C CYS A 102 12.21 3.46 -11.59
N ASP A 103 11.85 4.71 -11.27
CA ASP A 103 12.82 5.71 -10.81
C ASP A 103 13.62 5.18 -9.62
N ASP A 104 14.85 5.68 -9.46
CA ASP A 104 15.73 5.32 -8.33
C ASP A 104 14.94 5.40 -7.00
N GLN A 105 15.00 4.33 -6.20
CA GLN A 105 14.33 4.12 -4.89
C GLN A 105 12.97 3.41 -4.92
N TRP A 106 12.34 3.22 -6.07
CA TRP A 106 11.10 2.43 -6.19
C TRP A 106 11.39 0.98 -6.56
N LEU A 107 10.67 0.05 -5.94
CA LEU A 107 10.78 -1.39 -6.20
C LEU A 107 9.86 -1.75 -7.37
N TYR A 108 10.45 -2.17 -8.49
CA TYR A 108 9.69 -2.74 -9.61
C TYR A 108 9.34 -4.19 -9.29
N ASP A 109 8.08 -4.53 -9.49
CA ASP A 109 7.61 -5.91 -9.43
C ASP A 109 7.16 -6.38 -10.81
N ALA A 110 7.72 -7.50 -11.26
CA ALA A 110 7.50 -8.01 -12.61
C ALA A 110 6.12 -8.67 -12.79
N ASP A 111 5.54 -9.20 -11.71
CA ASP A 111 4.25 -9.91 -11.73
C ASP A 111 3.09 -8.92 -11.85
N THR A 112 3.13 -7.85 -11.06
CA THR A 112 2.14 -6.76 -11.04
C THR A 112 2.44 -5.66 -12.05
N LYS A 113 3.69 -5.58 -12.55
CA LYS A 113 4.21 -4.49 -13.40
C LYS A 113 4.11 -3.11 -12.74
N LYS A 114 4.09 -3.08 -11.41
CA LYS A 114 3.94 -1.86 -10.60
C LYS A 114 5.25 -1.46 -9.93
N CYS A 115 5.30 -0.20 -9.52
CA CYS A 115 6.39 0.37 -8.73
C CYS A 115 5.90 0.65 -7.32
N PHE A 116 6.61 0.16 -6.31
CA PHE A 116 6.25 0.33 -4.90
C PHE A 116 7.32 1.07 -4.11
N PHE A 117 6.88 1.86 -3.13
CA PHE A 117 7.73 2.51 -2.15
C PHE A 117 7.12 2.32 -0.77
N VAL A 118 7.87 1.70 0.13
CA VAL A 118 7.40 1.42 1.48
C VAL A 118 7.87 2.53 2.41
N VAL A 119 6.94 3.13 3.15
CA VAL A 119 7.24 4.21 4.11
C VAL A 119 7.06 3.72 5.53
N PHE A 120 8.15 3.76 6.28
CA PHE A 120 8.27 3.09 7.58
C PHE A 120 7.90 3.95 8.80
N PHE A 121 7.28 5.12 8.59
CA PHE A 121 6.83 5.98 9.70
C PHE A 121 5.35 5.80 9.97
N ASN A 122 5.00 5.40 11.19
CA ASN A 122 3.61 5.32 11.63
C ASN A 122 2.95 6.71 11.56
N ARG A 123 1.87 6.84 10.77
CA ARG A 123 0.99 8.01 10.81
C ARG A 123 -0.47 7.58 10.69
N ILE A 124 -1.35 8.51 11.01
CA ILE A 124 -2.79 8.39 10.73
C ILE A 124 -3.04 8.34 9.22
N TYR A 125 -4.10 7.66 8.80
CA TYR A 125 -4.41 7.46 7.39
C TYR A 125 -4.38 8.75 6.55
N ARG A 126 -4.93 9.85 7.07
CA ARG A 126 -5.01 11.16 6.38
C ARG A 126 -3.65 11.77 6.03
N ALA A 127 -2.56 11.31 6.63
CA ALA A 127 -1.22 11.75 6.29
C ALA A 127 -0.71 11.17 4.96
N PHE A 128 -1.48 10.27 4.31
CA PHE A 128 -1.05 9.59 3.08
C PHE A 128 -0.61 10.56 1.98
N ILE A 129 -1.26 11.72 1.84
CA ILE A 129 -0.87 12.73 0.84
C ILE A 129 0.56 13.22 1.09
N LEU A 130 0.91 13.49 2.35
CA LEU A 130 2.27 13.90 2.71
C LEU A 130 3.29 12.77 2.53
N VAL A 131 2.83 11.52 2.60
CA VAL A 131 3.69 10.34 2.58
C VAL A 131 3.96 9.84 1.16
N CYS A 132 2.92 9.76 0.32
CA CYS A 132 3.01 9.19 -1.03
C CYS A 132 3.13 10.26 -2.14
N ASN A 133 2.66 11.50 -1.94
CA ASN A 133 2.74 12.55 -2.98
C ASN A 133 3.96 13.49 -2.87
N ILE A 134 4.77 13.43 -1.81
CA ILE A 134 5.95 14.31 -1.71
C ILE A 134 7.13 13.65 -2.43
N ASN A 135 7.76 14.37 -3.38
CA ASN A 135 9.10 14.07 -3.91
C ASN A 135 10.13 14.17 -2.77
N VAL A 136 10.21 13.18 -1.88
CA VAL A 136 11.11 13.22 -0.72
C VAL A 136 12.54 12.96 -1.17
N PHE A 137 13.19 14.02 -1.65
CA PHE A 137 14.66 14.16 -1.80
C PHE A 137 15.42 14.12 -0.45
N SER A 138 14.78 13.72 0.65
CA SER A 138 15.42 13.66 1.97
C SER A 138 14.89 12.51 2.82
N ARG A 139 15.28 11.26 2.56
CA ARG A 139 15.39 10.27 3.65
C ARG A 139 16.23 9.05 3.27
N SER A 140 16.96 8.61 4.29
CA SER A 140 18.00 7.60 4.31
C SER A 140 17.52 6.22 3.87
N ARG A 141 18.35 5.56 3.06
CA ARG A 141 18.27 4.14 2.69
C ARG A 141 17.98 3.22 3.89
N ILE A 142 17.15 2.21 3.68
CA ILE A 142 17.52 0.84 4.02
C ILE A 142 17.60 0.11 2.65
N PRO A 143 18.79 -0.23 2.15
CA PRO A 143 18.90 -0.93 0.87
C PRO A 143 18.22 -2.30 0.97
N TYR A 144 17.45 -2.68 -0.05
CA TYR A 144 16.87 -4.03 -0.18
C TYR A 144 17.95 -5.12 -0.30
N ASN A 145 19.20 -4.76 -0.64
CA ASN A 145 20.29 -5.67 -0.97
C ASN A 145 21.37 -5.83 0.13
N GLU A 146 21.06 -5.54 1.39
CA GLU A 146 21.99 -5.83 2.51
C GLU A 146 21.53 -6.98 3.42
N PHE A 147 20.71 -7.91 2.89
CA PHE A 147 20.35 -9.16 3.58
C PHE A 147 20.38 -10.36 2.63
#